data_AF-A0A3M1QKS8-F1
#
_entry.id   AF-A0A3M1QKS8-F1
#
_cell.length_a   1.000
_cell.length_b   1.000
_cell.length_c   1.000
_cell.angle_alpha   90.00
_cell.angle_beta   90.00
_cell.angle_gamma   90.00
#
_symmetry.space_group_name_H-M   'P 1'
#
loop_
_entity.id
_entity.type
_entity.pdbx_description
1 polymer ?
#
loop_
_entity_poly.entity_id
_entity_poly.type
_entity_poly.pdbx_seq_one_letter_code
_entity_poly.pdbx_strand_id
1 'polypeptide(L)'
;MRTVEWHDGKVRMIDQKRIPWQLEFVELEDYQAVAAAITDMTVRGAPAIGSAAAFGMALAAQQSTATTIDALIDDLQKAGNTLKAARPTAVNLAWAVDRMLTVARHSEFKQPGALREKLLEEAQRIADEDVAINRQMGTNGAALIKDGATILHHCNTGALATVDYGTALGVIRASFEQG
;
A
#
# COMPACT_ATOMS: atom_id res chain seq x y z
N MET A 1 -2.91 1.61 13.63
CA MET A 1 -3.56 0.41 13.03
C MET A 1 -3.50 0.65 11.55
N ARG A 2 -2.92 -0.28 10.79
CA ARG A 2 -2.72 -0.05 9.36
C ARG A 2 -4.00 -0.30 8.57
N THR A 3 -4.20 0.50 7.53
CA THR A 3 -5.28 0.29 6.55
C THR A 3 -5.04 -0.95 5.70
N VAL A 4 -3.77 -1.24 5.39
CA VAL A 4 -3.31 -2.40 4.64
C VAL A 4 -2.01 -2.92 5.23
N GLU A 5 -1.90 -4.23 5.40
CA GLU A 5 -0.72 -4.89 5.95
C GLU A 5 -0.56 -6.32 5.43
N TRP A 6 0.65 -6.84 5.57
CA TRP A 6 0.92 -8.26 5.42
C TRP A 6 0.64 -8.98 6.74
N HIS A 7 -0.21 -10.00 6.73
CA HIS A 7 -0.61 -10.74 7.91
C HIS A 7 -0.70 -12.23 7.58
N ASP A 8 0.10 -13.06 8.25
CA ASP A 8 0.07 -14.53 8.14
C ASP A 8 0.06 -15.08 6.70
N GLY A 9 0.88 -14.47 5.83
CA GLY A 9 0.99 -14.87 4.42
C GLY A 9 -0.09 -14.31 3.50
N LYS A 10 -0.94 -13.41 4.02
CA LYS A 10 -2.05 -12.78 3.30
C LYS A 10 -1.93 -11.27 3.32
N VAL A 11 -2.68 -10.61 2.45
CA VAL A 11 -2.89 -9.16 2.53
C VAL A 11 -4.16 -8.90 3.32
N ARG A 12 -4.01 -8.32 4.50
CA ARG A 12 -5.13 -7.87 5.32
C ARG A 12 -5.37 -6.39 5.10
N MET A 13 -6.62 -6.00 4.88
CA MET A 13 -7.00 -4.59 4.80
C MET A 13 -8.37 -4.31 5.40
N ILE A 14 -8.58 -3.08 5.83
CA ILE A 14 -9.89 -2.60 6.31
C ILE A 14 -10.85 -2.51 5.13
N ASP A 15 -12.04 -3.10 5.23
CA ASP A 15 -13.11 -2.89 4.23
C ASP A 15 -13.73 -1.50 4.41
N GLN A 16 -13.25 -0.54 3.63
CA GLN A 16 -13.70 0.83 3.72
C GLN A 16 -15.15 1.03 3.25
N LYS A 17 -15.77 0.05 2.59
CA LYS A 17 -17.20 0.11 2.19
C LYS A 17 -18.12 -0.04 3.39
N ARG A 18 -17.63 -0.61 4.49
CA ARG A 18 -18.39 -0.87 5.74
C ARG A 18 -18.36 0.29 6.72
N ILE A 19 -17.38 1.18 6.59
CA ILE A 19 -17.26 2.39 7.40
C ILE A 19 -18.37 3.37 7.02
N PRO A 20 -19.05 4.05 7.99
CA PRO A 20 -18.73 4.10 9.43
C PRO A 20 -19.44 3.07 10.30
N TRP A 21 -20.25 2.20 9.72
CA TRP A 21 -21.16 1.32 10.46
C TRP A 21 -20.45 0.14 11.10
N GLN A 22 -19.41 -0.39 10.46
CA GLN A 22 -18.69 -1.56 10.93
C GLN A 22 -17.22 -1.50 10.53
N LEU A 23 -16.35 -1.85 11.48
CA LEU A 23 -14.93 -2.09 11.23
C LEU A 23 -14.74 -3.58 10.92
N GLU A 24 -14.61 -3.90 9.63
CA GLU A 24 -14.30 -5.26 9.16
C GLU A 24 -12.95 -5.29 8.45
N PHE A 25 -12.29 -6.45 8.52
CA PHE A 25 -11.08 -6.73 7.78
C PHE A 25 -11.35 -7.82 6.76
N VAL A 26 -10.76 -7.66 5.57
CA VAL A 26 -10.69 -8.73 4.57
C VAL A 26 -9.26 -9.25 4.51
N GLU A 27 -9.12 -10.55 4.28
CA GLU A 27 -7.84 -11.21 4.04
C GLU A 27 -7.82 -11.75 2.61
N LEU A 28 -6.80 -11.35 1.85
CA LEU A 28 -6.68 -11.66 0.44
C LEU A 28 -5.46 -12.55 0.24
N GLU A 29 -5.66 -13.66 -0.45
CA GLU A 29 -4.65 -14.72 -0.64
C GLU A 29 -3.99 -14.67 -2.01
N ASP A 30 -4.52 -13.85 -2.93
CA ASP A 30 -4.01 -13.71 -4.30
C ASP A 30 -4.01 -12.26 -4.82
N TYR A 31 -3.20 -12.02 -5.85
CA TYR A 31 -3.03 -10.68 -6.41
C TYR A 31 -4.25 -10.21 -7.20
N GLN A 32 -5.09 -11.13 -7.68
CA GLN A 32 -6.34 -10.83 -8.39
C GLN A 32 -7.41 -10.32 -7.41
N ALA A 33 -7.48 -10.88 -6.21
CA ALA A 33 -8.32 -10.46 -5.11
C ALA A 33 -7.88 -9.07 -4.61
N VAL A 34 -6.58 -8.81 -4.54
CA VAL A 34 -6.05 -7.46 -4.30
C VAL A 34 -6.48 -6.50 -5.41
N ALA A 35 -6.37 -6.88 -6.69
CA ALA A 35 -6.83 -6.06 -7.81
C ALA A 35 -8.35 -5.79 -7.74
N ALA A 36 -9.15 -6.78 -7.37
CA ALA A 36 -10.59 -6.64 -7.17
C ALA A 36 -10.90 -5.67 -6.01
N ALA A 37 -10.21 -5.79 -4.88
CA ALA A 37 -10.35 -4.91 -3.71
C ALA A 37 -9.95 -3.45 -4.00
N ILE A 38 -8.98 -3.24 -4.91
CA ILE A 38 -8.63 -1.91 -5.41
C ILE A 38 -9.72 -1.37 -6.34
N THR A 39 -10.27 -2.23 -7.22
CA THR A 39 -11.29 -1.86 -8.22
C THR A 39 -12.61 -1.49 -7.58
N ASP A 40 -13.10 -2.30 -6.64
CA ASP A 40 -14.37 -2.13 -5.96
C ASP A 40 -14.32 -1.15 -4.78
N MET A 41 -13.14 -0.57 -4.53
CA MET A 41 -12.86 0.40 -3.48
C MET A 41 -13.00 -0.14 -2.04
N THR A 42 -12.85 -1.46 -1.84
CA THR A 42 -12.57 -2.03 -0.52
C THR A 42 -11.37 -1.33 0.12
N VAL A 43 -10.31 -1.08 -0.67
CA VAL A 43 -9.23 -0.16 -0.33
C VAL A 43 -9.23 1.07 -1.24
N ARG A 44 -9.05 2.26 -0.65
CA ARG A 44 -9.00 3.53 -1.37
C ARG A 44 -8.07 4.52 -0.67
N GLY A 45 -7.65 5.53 -1.43
CA GLY A 45 -6.60 6.48 -1.03
C GLY A 45 -5.27 6.11 -1.70
N ALA A 46 -4.61 7.11 -2.30
CA ALA A 46 -3.48 6.86 -3.20
C ALA A 46 -2.36 6.04 -2.54
N PRO A 47 -1.89 6.40 -1.34
CA PRO A 47 -0.83 5.61 -0.70
C PRO A 47 -1.28 4.22 -0.20
N ALA A 48 -2.52 4.09 0.28
CA ALA A 48 -3.07 2.78 0.65
C ALA A 48 -3.15 1.84 -0.57
N ILE A 49 -3.61 2.35 -1.72
CA ILE A 49 -3.66 1.59 -2.98
C ILE A 49 -2.25 1.20 -3.45
N GLY A 50 -1.26 2.11 -3.34
CA GLY A 50 0.12 1.81 -3.69
C GLY A 50 0.68 0.65 -2.87
N SER A 51 0.49 0.70 -1.54
CA SER A 51 0.95 -0.36 -0.64
C SER A 51 0.20 -1.68 -0.85
N ALA A 52 -1.12 -1.63 -1.09
CA ALA A 52 -1.91 -2.81 -1.46
C ALA A 52 -1.38 -3.46 -2.74
N ALA A 53 -1.07 -2.68 -3.78
CA ALA A 53 -0.52 -3.20 -5.02
C ALA A 53 0.89 -3.80 -4.83
N ALA A 54 1.75 -3.19 -3.99
CA ALA A 54 3.04 -3.76 -3.65
C ALA A 54 2.91 -5.13 -2.96
N PHE A 55 1.99 -5.26 -2.00
CA PHE A 55 1.70 -6.55 -1.38
C PHE A 55 1.05 -7.55 -2.35
N GLY A 56 0.22 -7.09 -3.28
CA GLY A 56 -0.29 -7.91 -4.37
C GLY A 56 0.83 -8.48 -5.24
N MET A 57 1.87 -7.68 -5.54
CA MET A 57 3.07 -8.18 -6.24
C MET A 57 3.84 -9.22 -5.40
N ALA A 58 3.91 -9.05 -4.08
CA ALA A 58 4.52 -10.03 -3.19
C ALA A 58 3.73 -11.35 -3.16
N LEU A 59 2.39 -11.30 -3.11
CA LEU A 59 1.53 -12.48 -3.28
C LEU A 59 1.79 -13.17 -4.62
N ALA A 60 1.82 -12.41 -5.73
CA ALA A 60 2.10 -12.98 -7.05
C ALA A 60 3.46 -13.70 -7.10
N ALA A 61 4.48 -13.15 -6.43
CA ALA A 61 5.79 -13.80 -6.31
C ALA A 61 5.68 -15.15 -5.57
N GLN A 62 4.95 -15.18 -4.45
CA GLN A 62 4.75 -16.39 -3.64
C GLN A 62 3.91 -17.46 -4.36
N GLN A 63 2.97 -17.04 -5.19
CA GLN A 63 2.09 -17.92 -5.94
C GLN A 63 2.73 -18.52 -7.20
N SER A 64 3.71 -17.82 -7.79
CA SER A 64 4.39 -18.30 -8.99
C SER A 64 5.12 -19.61 -8.70
N THR A 65 4.86 -20.62 -9.54
CA THR A 65 5.57 -21.90 -9.52
C THR A 65 6.90 -21.86 -10.28
N ALA A 66 7.35 -20.68 -10.71
CA ALA A 66 8.58 -20.53 -11.47
C ALA A 66 9.80 -21.04 -10.70
N THR A 67 10.64 -21.82 -11.40
CA THR A 67 11.91 -22.36 -10.89
C THR A 67 13.13 -21.59 -11.40
N THR A 68 12.93 -20.63 -12.30
CA THR A 68 13.97 -19.71 -12.79
C THR A 68 13.60 -18.27 -12.49
N ILE A 69 14.60 -17.39 -12.44
CA ILE A 69 14.39 -15.96 -12.19
C ILE A 69 13.60 -15.33 -13.34
N ASP A 70 13.95 -15.62 -14.59
CA ASP A 70 13.27 -15.05 -15.76
C ASP A 70 11.78 -15.42 -15.79
N ALA A 71 11.44 -16.68 -15.52
CA ALA A 71 10.04 -17.11 -15.47
C ALA A 71 9.27 -16.43 -14.32
N LEU A 72 9.92 -16.20 -13.18
CA LEU A 72 9.32 -15.46 -12.06
C LEU A 72 9.09 -13.99 -12.45
N ILE A 73 10.03 -13.36 -13.16
CA ILE A 73 9.88 -11.99 -13.66
C ILE A 73 8.72 -11.88 -14.65
N ASP A 74 8.56 -12.87 -15.54
CA ASP A 74 7.44 -12.91 -16.48
C ASP A 74 6.08 -13.01 -15.78
N ASP A 75 5.99 -13.82 -14.73
CA ASP A 75 4.77 -13.92 -13.92
C ASP A 75 4.48 -12.63 -13.16
N LEU A 76 5.51 -12.00 -12.60
CA LEU A 76 5.39 -10.68 -11.96
C LEU A 76 4.96 -9.61 -12.95
N GLN A 77 5.42 -9.66 -14.20
CA GLN A 77 5.00 -8.72 -15.23
C GLN A 77 3.50 -8.86 -15.54
N LYS A 78 2.98 -10.09 -15.63
CA LYS A 78 1.54 -10.34 -15.81
C LYS A 78 0.74 -9.82 -14.62
N ALA A 79 1.17 -10.14 -13.40
CA ALA A 79 0.52 -9.66 -12.18
C ALA A 79 0.52 -8.13 -12.08
N GLY A 80 1.65 -7.49 -12.41
CA GLY A 80 1.77 -6.05 -12.46
C GLY A 80 0.81 -5.40 -13.45
N ASN A 81 0.60 -6.01 -14.63
CA ASN A 81 -0.39 -5.54 -15.60
C ASN A 81 -1.82 -5.66 -15.05
N THR A 82 -2.17 -6.78 -14.41
CA THR A 82 -3.47 -6.97 -13.74
C THR A 82 -3.72 -5.92 -12.67
N LEU A 83 -2.75 -5.69 -11.78
CA LEU A 83 -2.87 -4.70 -10.71
C LEU A 83 -3.01 -3.29 -11.26
N LYS A 84 -2.19 -2.89 -12.25
CA LYS A 84 -2.29 -1.56 -12.88
C LYS A 84 -3.63 -1.34 -13.59
N ALA A 85 -4.21 -2.39 -14.17
CA ALA A 85 -5.51 -2.33 -14.82
C ALA A 85 -6.67 -2.10 -13.84
N ALA A 86 -6.50 -2.42 -12.54
CA ALA A 86 -7.55 -2.22 -11.53
C ALA A 86 -8.01 -0.76 -11.47
N ARG A 87 -7.06 0.18 -11.50
CA ARG A 87 -7.31 1.64 -11.52
C ARG A 87 -6.22 2.38 -12.31
N PRO A 88 -6.34 2.48 -13.64
CA PRO A 88 -5.27 2.95 -14.53
C PRO A 88 -4.75 4.38 -14.26
N THR A 89 -5.57 5.22 -13.63
CA THR A 89 -5.21 6.60 -13.28
C THR A 89 -4.56 6.74 -11.89
N ALA A 90 -4.46 5.66 -11.12
CA ALA A 90 -3.86 5.69 -9.78
C ALA A 90 -2.32 5.66 -9.89
N VAL A 91 -1.69 6.83 -9.87
CA VAL A 91 -0.23 6.97 -10.03
C VAL A 91 0.56 6.20 -8.96
N ASN A 92 0.15 6.27 -7.68
CA ASN A 92 0.80 5.52 -6.60
C ASN A 92 0.72 3.99 -6.79
N LEU A 93 -0.33 3.49 -7.44
CA LEU A 93 -0.45 2.08 -7.81
C LEU A 93 0.65 1.74 -8.82
N ALA A 94 0.70 2.47 -9.94
CA ALA A 94 1.67 2.24 -10.99
C ALA A 94 3.11 2.35 -10.47
N TRP A 95 3.40 3.38 -9.69
CA TRP A 95 4.69 3.59 -9.03
C TRP A 95 5.10 2.39 -8.15
N ALA A 96 4.20 1.89 -7.30
CA ALA A 96 4.51 0.78 -6.41
C ALA A 96 4.78 -0.50 -7.21
N VAL A 97 3.97 -0.81 -8.21
CA VAL A 97 4.18 -1.97 -9.10
C VAL A 97 5.51 -1.84 -9.85
N ASP A 98 5.83 -0.67 -10.39
CA ASP A 98 7.09 -0.43 -11.12
C ASP A 98 8.32 -0.54 -10.21
N ARG A 99 8.21 -0.09 -8.96
CA ARG A 99 9.24 -0.27 -7.95
C ARG A 99 9.50 -1.75 -7.66
N MET A 100 8.44 -2.55 -7.51
CA MET A 100 8.56 -3.99 -7.30
C MET A 100 9.20 -4.71 -8.50
N LEU A 101 8.78 -4.36 -9.73
CA LEU A 101 9.38 -4.91 -10.95
C LEU A 101 10.85 -4.49 -11.10
N THR A 102 11.19 -3.26 -10.71
CA THR A 102 12.58 -2.78 -10.69
C THR A 102 13.44 -3.62 -9.75
N VAL A 103 12.94 -3.94 -8.56
CA VAL A 103 13.63 -4.81 -7.60
C VAL A 103 13.81 -6.21 -8.19
N ALA A 104 12.79 -6.77 -8.84
CA ALA A 104 12.91 -8.09 -9.47
C ALA A 104 13.98 -8.13 -10.57
N ARG A 105 13.98 -7.14 -11.47
CA ARG A 105 14.88 -7.10 -12.64
C ARG A 105 16.33 -6.77 -12.31
N HIS A 106 16.57 -5.97 -11.28
CA HIS A 106 17.93 -5.60 -10.86
C HIS A 106 18.47 -6.47 -9.73
N SER A 107 17.78 -7.57 -9.42
CA SER A 107 18.27 -8.47 -8.39
C SER A 107 19.41 -9.34 -8.90
N GLU A 108 20.45 -9.49 -8.08
CA GLU A 108 21.55 -10.43 -8.34
C GLU A 108 21.23 -11.86 -7.84
N PHE A 109 19.96 -12.12 -7.51
CA PHE A 109 19.54 -13.41 -6.97
C PHE A 109 19.66 -14.51 -8.02
N LYS A 110 20.22 -15.65 -7.58
CA LYS A 110 20.32 -16.86 -8.39
C LYS A 110 19.19 -17.85 -8.13
N GLN A 111 18.43 -17.62 -7.05
CA GLN A 111 17.39 -18.53 -6.56
C GLN A 111 16.07 -17.78 -6.47
N PRO A 112 14.99 -18.27 -7.11
CA PRO A 112 13.67 -17.63 -7.05
C PRO A 112 13.14 -17.45 -5.63
N GLY A 113 13.45 -18.35 -4.70
CA GLY A 113 13.07 -18.23 -3.28
C GLY A 113 13.56 -16.93 -2.65
N ALA A 114 14.85 -16.60 -2.83
CA ALA A 114 15.43 -15.37 -2.30
C ALA A 114 14.81 -14.10 -2.91
N LEU A 115 14.44 -14.15 -4.19
CA LEU A 115 13.73 -13.03 -4.82
C LEU A 115 12.31 -12.86 -4.27
N ARG A 116 11.59 -13.95 -3.97
CA ARG A 116 10.26 -13.88 -3.34
C ARG A 116 10.32 -13.19 -1.97
N GLU A 117 11.30 -13.57 -1.15
CA GLU A 117 11.54 -12.94 0.15
C GLU A 117 11.88 -11.45 0.00
N LYS A 118 12.78 -11.10 -0.94
CA LYS A 118 13.13 -9.71 -1.21
C LYS A 118 11.93 -8.86 -1.62
N LEU A 119 11.04 -9.40 -2.45
CA LEU A 119 9.84 -8.69 -2.90
C LEU A 119 8.87 -8.44 -1.74
N LEU A 120 8.73 -9.41 -0.83
CA LEU A 120 7.94 -9.21 0.38
C LEU A 120 8.53 -8.13 1.29
N GLU A 121 9.85 -8.15 1.52
CA GLU A 121 10.55 -7.09 2.26
C GLU A 121 10.34 -5.72 1.60
N GLU A 122 10.39 -5.65 0.28
CA GLU A 122 10.21 -4.40 -0.46
C GLU A 122 8.79 -3.86 -0.32
N ALA A 123 7.77 -4.73 -0.37
CA ALA A 123 6.39 -4.32 -0.15
C ALA A 123 6.17 -3.79 1.27
N GLN A 124 6.76 -4.44 2.27
CA GLN A 124 6.73 -3.95 3.66
C GLN A 124 7.43 -2.60 3.78
N ARG A 125 8.59 -2.44 3.12
CA ARG A 125 9.33 -1.18 3.09
C ARG A 125 8.53 -0.04 2.47
N ILE A 126 7.83 -0.27 1.36
CA ILE A 126 6.92 0.72 0.75
C ILE A 126 5.85 1.15 1.77
N ALA A 127 5.27 0.20 2.50
CA ALA A 127 4.24 0.51 3.49
C ALA A 127 4.81 1.28 4.70
N ASP A 128 6.00 0.90 5.17
CA ASP A 128 6.69 1.56 6.28
C ASP A 128 7.13 2.99 5.93
N GLU A 129 7.63 3.19 4.72
CA GLU A 129 8.01 4.51 4.19
C GLU A 129 6.81 5.45 4.13
N ASP A 130 5.62 4.98 3.72
CA ASP A 130 4.40 5.80 3.74
C ASP A 130 4.07 6.29 5.17
N VAL A 131 4.13 5.39 6.17
CA VAL A 131 3.89 5.78 7.57
C VAL A 131 4.90 6.82 8.04
N ALA A 132 6.19 6.64 7.71
CA ALA A 132 7.24 7.58 8.08
C ALA A 132 7.05 8.95 7.43
N ILE A 133 6.75 8.98 6.12
CA ILE A 133 6.50 10.20 5.35
C ILE A 133 5.30 10.95 5.92
N ASN A 134 4.20 10.25 6.22
CA ASN A 134 2.98 10.86 6.74
C ASN A 134 3.18 11.45 8.14
N ARG A 135 3.93 10.77 9.01
CA ARG A 135 4.30 11.33 10.33
C ARG A 135 5.17 12.57 10.19
N GLN A 136 6.20 12.53 9.33
CA GLN A 136 7.06 13.68 9.11
C GLN A 136 6.29 14.87 8.51
N MET A 137 5.41 14.60 7.55
CA MET A 137 4.51 15.60 6.97
C MET A 137 3.60 16.20 8.03
N GLY A 138 3.04 15.37 8.91
CA GLY A 138 2.23 15.80 10.04
C GLY A 138 2.97 16.78 10.94
N THR A 139 4.16 16.41 11.41
CA THR A 139 5.01 17.26 12.26
C THR A 139 5.36 18.58 11.57
N ASN A 140 5.78 18.53 10.31
CA ASN A 140 6.14 19.74 9.56
C ASN A 140 4.94 20.67 9.35
N GLY A 141 3.76 20.10 9.06
CA GLY A 141 2.54 20.87 8.86
C GLY A 141 1.97 21.45 10.16
N ALA A 142 2.10 20.73 11.29
CA ALA A 142 1.62 21.18 12.59
C ALA A 142 2.27 22.49 13.03
N ALA A 143 3.55 22.70 12.68
CA ALA A 143 4.26 23.95 12.93
C ALA A 143 3.64 25.19 12.24
N LEU A 144 2.73 24.99 11.28
CA LEU A 144 2.00 26.06 10.59
C LEU A 144 0.64 26.35 11.22
N ILE A 145 0.14 25.49 12.10
CA ILE A 145 -1.16 25.59 12.75
C ILE A 145 -0.98 26.30 14.09
N LYS A 146 -1.82 27.32 14.33
CA LYS A 146 -1.86 28.02 15.62
C LYS A 146 -2.85 27.34 16.56
N ASP A 147 -2.59 27.43 17.85
CA ASP A 147 -3.57 27.06 18.87
C ASP A 147 -4.91 27.80 18.64
N GLY A 148 -6.02 27.08 18.84
CA GLY A 148 -7.38 27.57 18.58
C GLY A 148 -7.77 27.70 17.10
N ALA A 149 -6.93 27.28 16.15
CA ALA A 149 -7.26 27.37 14.72
C ALA A 149 -8.47 26.47 14.35
N THR A 150 -9.37 27.02 13.54
CA THR A 150 -10.42 26.23 12.85
C THR A 150 -9.93 25.85 11.47
N ILE A 151 -9.82 24.55 11.20
CA ILE A 151 -9.31 24.03 9.92
C ILE A 151 -10.47 23.50 9.09
N LEU A 152 -10.62 24.02 7.87
CA LEU A 152 -11.51 23.46 6.86
C LEU A 152 -10.75 22.39 6.07
N HIS A 153 -11.30 21.17 6.01
CA HIS A 153 -10.76 20.05 5.24
C HIS A 153 -11.83 19.46 4.33
N HIS A 154 -11.40 18.81 3.24
CA HIS A 154 -12.30 18.20 2.26
C HIS A 154 -11.82 16.80 1.88
N CYS A 155 -12.78 15.89 1.64
CA CYS A 155 -12.58 14.46 1.39
C CYS A 155 -12.04 13.69 2.62
N ASN A 156 -11.35 12.57 2.40
CA ASN A 156 -10.67 11.79 3.44
C ASN A 156 -9.21 11.64 3.05
N THR A 157 -8.31 12.19 3.87
CA THR A 157 -6.85 12.06 3.73
C THR A 157 -6.20 11.59 5.03
N GLY A 158 -6.96 10.88 5.87
CA GLY A 158 -6.51 10.35 7.16
C GLY A 158 -5.85 8.98 7.03
N ALA A 159 -5.76 8.28 8.15
CA ALA A 159 -5.18 6.93 8.21
C ALA A 159 -5.82 5.99 7.18
N LEU A 160 -7.14 6.02 6.98
CA LEU A 160 -7.84 5.18 5.99
C LEU A 160 -7.41 5.44 4.53
N ALA A 161 -6.90 6.63 4.20
CA ALA A 161 -6.46 6.94 2.83
C ALA A 161 -4.98 6.58 2.58
N THR A 162 -4.26 6.19 3.64
CA THR A 162 -2.82 5.90 3.67
C THR A 162 -2.59 4.53 4.31
N VAL A 163 -1.34 4.13 4.52
CA VAL A 163 -1.05 2.94 5.33
C VAL A 163 -1.40 3.21 6.79
N ASP A 164 -1.00 4.37 7.32
CA ASP A 164 -1.41 4.87 8.64
C ASP A 164 -1.20 6.39 8.70
N TYR A 165 -1.71 7.02 9.76
CA TYR A 165 -1.59 8.45 10.10
C TYR A 165 -2.37 9.40 9.18
N GLY A 166 -2.10 9.41 7.88
CA GLY A 166 -2.70 10.33 6.91
C GLY A 166 -1.82 11.52 6.51
N THR A 167 -2.26 12.26 5.50
CA THR A 167 -1.56 13.46 4.98
C THR A 167 -2.13 14.73 5.61
N ALA A 168 -3.12 15.38 4.99
CA ALA A 168 -3.70 16.62 5.55
C ALA A 168 -4.41 16.38 6.89
N LEU A 169 -5.14 15.26 7.04
CA LEU A 169 -5.66 14.86 8.35
C LEU A 169 -4.56 14.37 9.31
N GLY A 170 -3.41 13.93 8.79
CA GLY A 170 -2.21 13.66 9.59
C GLY A 170 -1.61 14.93 10.19
N VAL A 171 -1.63 16.05 9.47
CA VAL A 171 -1.26 17.38 10.00
C VAL A 171 -2.21 17.81 11.12
N ILE A 172 -3.52 17.65 10.92
CA ILE A 172 -4.52 17.97 11.95
C ILE A 172 -4.30 17.09 13.19
N ARG A 173 -4.04 15.79 12.99
CA ARG A 173 -3.71 14.86 14.07
C ARG A 173 -2.45 15.25 14.82
N ALA A 174 -1.36 15.57 14.11
CA ALA A 174 -0.10 16.00 14.71
C ALA A 174 -0.27 17.31 15.51
N SER A 175 -1.06 18.25 15.00
CA SER A 175 -1.37 19.50 15.70
C SER A 175 -2.11 19.21 17.00
N PHE A 176 -3.16 18.38 16.95
CA PHE A 176 -3.90 17.97 18.15
C PHE A 176 -3.03 17.23 19.18
N GLU A 177 -2.08 16.39 18.73
CA GLU A 177 -1.12 15.69 19.60
C GLU A 177 -0.14 16.64 20.31
N GLN A 178 0.08 17.85 19.78
CA GLN A 178 1.00 18.86 20.34
C GLN A 178 0.32 19.86 21.31
N GLY A 179 -1.02 19.83 21.38
CA GLY A 179 -1.83 20.78 22.15
C GLY A 179 -2.12 22.06 21.39
#